data_AF-A0A938TUB2-F1
#
_entry.id   AF-A0A938TUB2-F1
#
_cell.length_a   1.000
_cell.length_b   1.000
_cell.length_c   1.000
_cell.angle_alpha   90.00
_cell.angle_beta   90.00
_cell.angle_gamma   90.00
#
_symmetry.space_group_name_H-M   'P 1'
#
loop_
_entity.id
_entity.type
_entity.pdbx_description
1 polymer ?
#
loop_
_entity_poly.entity_id
_entity_poly.type
_entity_poly.pdbx_seq_one_letter_code
_entity_poly.pdbx_strand_id
1 'polypeptide(L)'
;MVMLSLLWLITARSPCAHAKSWAQHKSTNIDNLNSVPLSSVTRSCALNERIRNVAEHIKMTAQQAKQKAEGIRKVILDTYHNEVKPSPFFTDLRAGTLSKKRLQGWITNWYSFALEVNTGMATSYHQFVGFFKRHPDLENRIAQKIGEEFTTPAIGGHARMLPVLGKALGVTADQMIECELIPEARGLVDFFVRSWIDIPLAECYAVHMEEEIFGFISRDFRQSLPKYGITNEDMKYFRVHEEADLDEDHGGTNQAILEVALQEGYGNERAGWPLEYCGKIAVQMIGNFYDGVYRRYA
;
A
#
# COMPACT_ATOMS: atom_id res chain seq x y z
N MET A 1 14.44 -13.31 27.31
CA MET A 1 14.83 -14.58 26.64
C MET A 1 13.96 -15.69 27.21
N VAL A 2 12.76 -15.91 26.63
CA VAL A 2 11.81 -16.98 27.01
C VAL A 2 11.10 -17.37 25.70
N MET A 3 11.64 -18.32 24.95
CA MET A 3 11.31 -19.76 24.91
C MET A 3 9.85 -20.10 24.55
N LEU A 4 9.70 -20.59 23.31
CA LEU A 4 8.61 -21.40 22.79
C LEU A 4 8.29 -22.61 23.68
N SER A 5 7.03 -23.03 23.71
CA SER A 5 6.66 -24.44 23.88
C SER A 5 5.30 -24.72 23.23
N LEU A 6 5.34 -25.50 22.14
CA LEU A 6 4.21 -26.20 21.55
C LEU A 6 3.94 -27.51 22.33
N LEU A 7 2.67 -27.93 22.27
CA LEU A 7 2.16 -29.31 22.04
C LEU A 7 1.63 -30.17 23.21
N TRP A 8 0.61 -30.97 22.82
CA TRP A 8 -0.16 -32.06 23.49
C TRP A 8 -1.47 -31.62 24.19
N LEU A 9 -2.65 -32.21 23.96
CA LEU A 9 -3.02 -33.61 23.70
C LEU A 9 -4.29 -33.79 22.84
N ILE A 10 -4.30 -34.86 22.03
CA ILE A 10 -5.48 -35.51 21.43
C ILE A 10 -5.83 -36.76 22.26
N THR A 11 -7.12 -37.06 22.44
CA THR A 11 -7.79 -38.40 22.54
C THR A 11 -9.23 -38.17 23.06
N ALA A 12 -10.33 -38.80 22.64
CA ALA A 12 -10.62 -39.88 21.69
C ALA A 12 -12.14 -39.95 21.36
N ARG A 13 -12.46 -40.40 20.12
CA ARG A 13 -13.53 -41.36 19.66
C ARG A 13 -15.02 -41.08 20.03
N SER A 14 -16.04 -40.97 19.15
CA SER A 14 -16.55 -41.72 17.95
C SER A 14 -18.04 -42.13 18.25
N PRO A 15 -18.85 -42.72 17.35
CA PRO A 15 -19.01 -42.64 15.87
C PRO A 15 -20.48 -42.62 15.36
N CYS A 16 -20.68 -42.43 14.04
CA CYS A 16 -21.59 -43.12 13.09
C CYS A 16 -21.94 -42.17 11.92
N ALA A 17 -21.73 -42.40 10.62
CA ALA A 17 -21.77 -43.55 9.69
C ALA A 17 -22.88 -43.33 8.64
N HIS A 18 -22.59 -43.72 7.38
CA HIS A 18 -23.40 -43.71 6.14
C HIS A 18 -23.18 -42.47 5.22
N ALA A 19 -22.90 -42.58 3.91
CA ALA A 19 -22.85 -43.72 2.99
C ALA A 19 -22.10 -43.40 1.66
N LYS A 20 -21.48 -44.45 1.09
CA LYS A 20 -21.39 -44.88 -0.35
C LYS A 20 -20.97 -43.83 -1.41
N SER A 21 -19.76 -43.93 -1.95
CA SER A 21 -19.31 -44.76 -3.10
C SER A 21 -19.68 -44.22 -4.48
N TRP A 22 -18.69 -43.72 -5.23
CA TRP A 22 -18.61 -43.85 -6.69
C TRP A 22 -17.13 -43.95 -7.08
N ALA A 23 -16.72 -45.14 -7.49
CA ALA A 23 -15.51 -45.38 -8.26
C ALA A 23 -15.95 -46.21 -9.47
N GLN A 24 -15.60 -45.77 -10.68
CA GLN A 24 -15.18 -46.58 -11.83
C GLN A 24 -15.36 -45.81 -13.14
N HIS A 25 -14.24 -45.46 -13.78
CA HIS A 25 -14.01 -45.67 -15.22
C HIS A 25 -12.50 -45.60 -15.46
N LYS A 26 -11.87 -46.77 -15.57
CA LYS A 26 -11.53 -47.51 -16.79
C LYS A 26 -10.15 -47.08 -17.34
N SER A 27 -9.18 -47.93 -16.99
CA SER A 27 -7.86 -48.03 -17.57
C SER A 27 -7.94 -48.38 -19.06
N THR A 28 -7.13 -47.71 -19.89
CA THR A 28 -6.82 -48.15 -21.25
C THR A 28 -5.32 -48.04 -21.50
N ASN A 29 -4.72 -49.22 -21.75
CA ASN A 29 -3.55 -49.54 -22.57
C ASN A 29 -2.40 -48.53 -22.62
N ILE A 30 -1.34 -48.84 -21.86
CA ILE A 30 0.04 -48.50 -22.21
C ILE A 30 0.61 -49.78 -22.81
N ASP A 31 0.79 -49.83 -24.13
CA ASP A 31 1.67 -50.77 -24.84
C ASP A 31 1.67 -50.42 -26.33
N ASN A 32 2.54 -49.48 -26.75
CA ASN A 32 3.14 -49.40 -28.09
C ASN A 32 3.93 -48.09 -28.25
N LEU A 33 5.22 -48.11 -27.92
CA LEU A 33 6.21 -47.21 -28.55
C LEU A 33 7.52 -48.00 -28.72
N ASN A 34 7.58 -48.75 -29.81
CA ASN A 34 8.83 -49.29 -30.34
C ASN A 34 9.64 -48.16 -31.00
N SER A 35 10.93 -48.13 -30.66
CA SER A 35 12.07 -47.71 -31.49
C SER A 35 12.03 -46.30 -32.12
N VAL A 36 12.65 -45.33 -31.44
CA VAL A 36 13.23 -44.14 -32.08
C VAL A 36 14.76 -44.26 -32.01
N PRO A 37 15.51 -44.06 -33.11
CA PRO A 37 16.96 -44.19 -33.12
C PRO A 37 17.64 -43.09 -32.30
N LEU A 38 18.63 -43.49 -31.49
CA LEU A 38 19.57 -42.61 -30.79
C LEU A 38 20.52 -41.93 -31.80
N SER A 39 20.05 -40.91 -32.51
CA SER A 39 20.94 -40.03 -33.30
C SER A 39 20.34 -38.64 -33.53
N SER A 40 20.07 -37.90 -32.45
CA SER A 40 19.90 -36.43 -32.53
C SER A 40 20.09 -35.71 -31.19
N VAL A 41 21.07 -36.13 -30.38
CA VAL A 41 21.48 -35.43 -29.15
C VAL A 41 22.44 -34.29 -29.51
N THR A 42 22.00 -33.30 -30.28
CA THR A 42 22.74 -32.03 -30.48
C THR A 42 21.83 -30.83 -30.79
N ARG A 43 20.52 -30.91 -30.53
CA ARG A 43 19.59 -29.75 -30.63
C ARG A 43 18.85 -29.42 -29.33
N SER A 44 19.44 -29.75 -28.17
CA SER A 44 18.81 -29.49 -26.86
C SER A 44 19.46 -28.35 -26.04
N CYS A 45 20.63 -27.82 -26.42
CA CYS A 45 21.21 -26.67 -25.69
C CYS A 45 20.55 -25.34 -26.07
N ALA A 46 20.33 -25.09 -27.36
CA ALA A 46 19.83 -23.78 -27.82
C ALA A 46 18.34 -23.53 -27.48
N LEU A 47 17.52 -24.57 -27.36
CA LEU A 47 16.11 -24.43 -26.94
C LEU A 47 15.99 -24.22 -25.42
N ASN A 48 16.94 -24.75 -24.64
CA ASN A 48 17.01 -24.59 -23.19
C ASN A 48 17.59 -23.24 -22.74
N GLU A 49 18.25 -22.49 -23.62
CA GLU A 49 18.63 -21.09 -23.37
C GLU A 49 17.46 -20.13 -23.63
N ARG A 50 16.62 -20.39 -24.65
CA ARG A 50 15.43 -19.56 -24.93
C ARG A 50 14.33 -19.66 -23.87
N ILE A 51 14.24 -20.78 -23.16
CA ILE A 51 13.29 -20.97 -22.05
C ILE A 51 13.89 -20.51 -20.71
N ARG A 52 15.21 -20.25 -20.65
CA ARG A 52 15.91 -19.71 -19.48
C ARG A 52 15.81 -18.20 -19.31
N ASN A 53 15.12 -17.48 -20.20
CA ASN A 53 14.69 -16.11 -19.97
C ASN A 53 13.44 -16.06 -19.06
N VAL A 54 13.51 -16.76 -17.93
CA VAL A 54 12.63 -16.49 -16.79
C VAL A 54 13.23 -15.25 -16.14
N ALA A 55 12.73 -14.07 -16.55
CA ALA A 55 13.04 -12.73 -16.04
C ALA A 55 14.22 -12.69 -15.07
N GLU A 56 15.45 -12.65 -15.61
CA GLU A 56 16.63 -12.42 -14.77
C GLU A 56 16.36 -11.20 -13.89
N HIS A 57 16.68 -11.30 -12.61
CA HIS A 57 16.63 -10.18 -11.67
C HIS A 57 17.62 -9.12 -12.15
N ILE A 58 17.17 -8.19 -12.99
CA ILE A 58 18.04 -7.14 -13.55
C ILE A 58 18.38 -6.19 -12.41
N LYS A 59 19.59 -6.37 -11.86
CA LYS A 59 20.15 -5.49 -10.84
C LYS A 59 20.50 -4.15 -11.46
N MET A 60 20.06 -3.07 -10.84
CA MET A 60 20.47 -1.72 -11.20
C MET A 60 21.74 -1.32 -10.44
N THR A 61 22.59 -0.50 -11.03
CA THR A 61 23.60 0.24 -10.25
C THR A 61 22.90 1.22 -9.32
N ALA A 62 23.56 1.66 -8.24
CA ALA A 62 23.02 2.66 -7.32
C ALA A 62 22.54 3.93 -8.05
N GLN A 63 23.32 4.40 -9.04
CA GLN A 63 22.95 5.57 -9.84
C GLN A 63 21.69 5.34 -10.69
N GLN A 64 21.55 4.17 -11.32
CA GLN A 64 20.36 3.81 -12.09
C GLN A 64 19.12 3.68 -11.20
N ALA A 65 19.27 3.03 -10.04
CA ALA A 65 18.18 2.87 -9.08
C ALA A 65 17.68 4.22 -8.57
N LYS A 66 18.59 5.12 -8.21
CA LYS A 66 18.28 6.49 -7.81
C LYS A 66 17.55 7.26 -8.92
N GLN A 67 18.07 7.22 -10.15
CA GLN A 67 17.42 7.88 -11.29
C GLN A 67 16.01 7.35 -11.58
N LYS A 68 15.81 6.03 -11.44
CA LYS A 68 14.48 5.41 -11.59
C LYS A 68 13.53 5.88 -10.49
N ALA A 69 13.97 5.90 -9.23
CA ALA A 69 13.16 6.39 -8.11
C ALA A 69 12.82 7.89 -8.25
N GLU A 70 13.78 8.74 -8.63
CA GLU A 70 13.56 10.16 -8.92
C GLU A 70 12.57 10.37 -10.08
N GLY A 71 12.62 9.50 -11.11
CA GLY A 71 11.66 9.49 -12.20
C GLY A 71 10.22 9.19 -11.73
N ILE A 72 10.06 8.20 -10.85
CA ILE A 72 8.77 7.85 -10.25
C ILE A 72 8.26 9.01 -9.37
N ARG A 73 9.12 9.57 -8.52
CA ARG A 73 8.80 10.75 -7.69
C ARG A 73 8.33 11.92 -8.55
N LYS A 74 9.00 12.19 -9.67
CA LYS A 74 8.58 13.23 -10.61
C LYS A 74 7.17 12.96 -11.15
N VAL A 75 6.87 11.73 -11.55
CA VAL A 75 5.52 11.36 -12.04
C VAL A 75 4.47 11.58 -10.95
N ILE A 76 4.75 11.22 -9.69
CA ILE A 76 3.87 11.44 -8.54
C ILE A 76 3.56 12.93 -8.36
N LEU A 77 4.61 13.76 -8.29
CA LEU A 77 4.48 15.21 -8.08
C LEU A 77 3.78 15.91 -9.25
N ASP A 78 4.12 15.54 -10.49
CA ASP A 78 3.46 16.06 -11.69
C ASP A 78 1.96 15.68 -11.67
N THR A 79 1.63 14.44 -11.34
CA THR A 79 0.23 13.98 -11.25
C THR A 79 -0.52 14.75 -10.16
N TYR A 80 0.08 14.94 -8.98
CA TYR A 80 -0.52 15.72 -7.91
C TYR A 80 -0.77 17.17 -8.33
N HIS A 81 0.23 17.83 -8.92
CA HIS A 81 0.13 19.23 -9.33
C HIS A 81 -0.86 19.47 -10.47
N ASN A 82 -1.00 18.51 -11.38
CA ASN A 82 -1.84 18.66 -12.56
C ASN A 82 -3.28 18.15 -12.34
N GLU A 83 -3.48 17.14 -11.49
CA GLU A 83 -4.78 16.47 -11.35
C GLU A 83 -5.44 16.73 -9.98
N VAL A 84 -4.69 16.58 -8.88
CA VAL A 84 -5.27 16.63 -7.51
C VAL A 84 -5.32 18.06 -6.95
N LYS A 85 -4.19 18.75 -6.94
CA LYS A 85 -4.05 20.11 -6.40
C LYS A 85 -5.04 21.12 -7.01
N PRO A 86 -5.33 21.13 -8.32
CA PRO A 86 -6.27 22.06 -8.93
C PRO A 86 -7.74 21.59 -8.85
N SER A 87 -8.04 20.44 -8.24
CA SER A 87 -9.41 19.94 -8.16
C SER A 87 -10.36 20.92 -7.44
N PRO A 88 -11.67 20.86 -7.70
CA PRO A 88 -12.66 21.70 -7.04
C PRO A 88 -12.64 21.57 -5.51
N PHE A 89 -12.39 20.36 -4.98
CA PHE A 89 -12.29 20.14 -3.53
C PHE A 89 -11.20 21.01 -2.90
N PHE A 90 -9.98 20.94 -3.42
CA PHE A 90 -8.86 21.68 -2.88
C PHE A 90 -8.94 23.18 -3.18
N THR A 91 -9.53 23.56 -4.31
CA THR A 91 -9.81 24.97 -4.64
C THR A 91 -10.75 25.59 -3.61
N ASP A 92 -11.88 24.95 -3.33
CA ASP A 92 -12.86 25.45 -2.35
C ASP A 92 -12.34 25.35 -0.90
N LEU A 93 -11.57 24.30 -0.58
CA LEU A 93 -10.94 24.14 0.73
C LEU A 93 -10.05 25.36 1.03
N ARG A 94 -9.11 25.66 0.12
CA ARG A 94 -8.20 26.79 0.24
C ARG A 94 -8.92 28.13 0.22
N ALA A 95 -10.02 28.26 -0.50
CA ALA A 95 -10.84 29.48 -0.49
C ALA A 95 -11.63 29.67 0.81
N GLY A 96 -11.84 28.63 1.61
CA GLY A 96 -12.72 28.68 2.78
C GLY A 96 -14.21 28.56 2.41
N THR A 97 -14.52 28.05 1.21
CA THR A 97 -15.88 27.95 0.66
C THR A 97 -16.38 26.52 0.55
N LEU A 98 -15.55 25.53 0.89
CA LEU A 98 -15.95 24.12 0.90
C LEU A 98 -17.07 23.92 1.93
N SER A 99 -18.18 23.29 1.55
CA SER A 99 -19.30 23.14 2.49
C SER A 99 -18.90 22.32 3.71
N LYS A 100 -19.47 22.66 4.88
CA LYS A 100 -19.26 21.88 6.11
C LYS A 100 -19.61 20.41 5.91
N LYS A 101 -20.66 20.12 5.14
CA LYS A 101 -21.08 18.76 4.79
C LYS A 101 -20.02 17.98 4.00
N ARG A 102 -19.27 18.63 3.10
CA ARG A 102 -18.12 18.02 2.42
C ARG A 102 -16.97 17.72 3.37
N LEU A 103 -16.65 18.61 4.32
CA LEU A 103 -15.64 18.33 5.34
C LEU A 103 -16.05 17.18 6.26
N GLN A 104 -17.32 17.12 6.64
CA GLN A 104 -17.91 16.02 7.41
C GLN A 104 -17.85 14.71 6.61
N GLY A 105 -18.26 14.73 5.34
CA GLY A 105 -18.15 13.57 4.45
C GLY A 105 -16.72 13.09 4.28
N TRP A 106 -15.77 14.02 4.10
CA TRP A 106 -14.34 13.70 4.03
C TRP A 106 -13.88 12.96 5.29
N ILE A 107 -14.04 13.54 6.48
CA ILE A 107 -13.49 12.93 7.71
C ILE A 107 -14.15 11.58 8.03
N THR A 108 -15.44 11.45 7.72
CA THR A 108 -16.19 10.20 7.97
C THR A 108 -15.64 9.04 7.13
N ASN A 109 -15.27 9.31 5.87
CA ASN A 109 -14.70 8.29 4.98
C ASN A 109 -13.18 8.11 5.16
N TRP A 110 -12.46 9.20 5.43
CA TRP A 110 -11.00 9.22 5.56
C TRP A 110 -10.51 8.39 6.76
N TYR A 111 -11.32 8.31 7.82
CA TYR A 111 -10.98 7.58 9.03
C TYR A 111 -10.61 6.11 8.76
N SER A 112 -11.41 5.40 7.95
CA SER A 112 -11.12 4.01 7.59
C SER A 112 -9.83 3.89 6.76
N PHE A 113 -9.59 4.81 5.82
CA PHE A 113 -8.35 4.81 5.03
C PHE A 113 -7.12 4.92 5.93
N ALA A 114 -7.06 5.96 6.76
CA ALA A 114 -5.91 6.21 7.63
C ALA A 114 -5.67 5.04 8.60
N LEU A 115 -6.73 4.43 9.14
CA LEU A 115 -6.59 3.29 10.04
C LEU A 115 -6.11 2.03 9.29
N GLU A 116 -6.79 1.66 8.21
CA GLU A 116 -6.52 0.41 7.50
C GLU A 116 -5.16 0.44 6.78
N VAL A 117 -4.78 1.54 6.12
CA VAL A 117 -3.51 1.62 5.39
C VAL A 117 -2.30 1.57 6.33
N ASN A 118 -2.36 2.26 7.48
CA ASN A 118 -1.28 2.28 8.46
C ASN A 118 -1.12 0.91 9.13
N THR A 119 -2.24 0.20 9.35
CA THR A 119 -2.17 -1.19 9.81
C THR A 119 -1.64 -2.17 8.75
N GLY A 120 -1.93 -1.91 7.47
CA GLY A 120 -1.46 -2.71 6.34
C GLY A 120 0.06 -2.73 6.22
N MET A 121 0.74 -1.63 6.56
CA MET A 121 2.20 -1.49 6.47
C MET A 121 2.96 -2.57 7.28
N ALA A 122 2.42 -3.01 8.42
CA ALA A 122 3.04 -4.10 9.19
C ALA A 122 3.06 -5.44 8.41
N THR A 123 2.11 -5.62 7.50
CA THR A 123 2.05 -6.80 6.63
C THR A 123 3.18 -6.80 5.60
N SER A 124 3.54 -5.64 5.04
CA SER A 124 4.63 -5.56 4.07
C SER A 124 6.00 -5.85 4.71
N TYR A 125 6.22 -5.40 5.95
CA TYR A 125 7.41 -5.78 6.72
C TYR A 125 7.51 -7.31 6.91
N HIS A 126 6.41 -7.96 7.26
CA HIS A 126 6.37 -9.42 7.39
C HIS A 126 6.61 -10.13 6.05
N GLN A 127 5.92 -9.70 4.99
CA GLN A 127 6.00 -10.27 3.65
C GLN A 127 7.42 -10.19 3.08
N PHE A 128 8.10 -9.07 3.28
CA PHE A 128 9.45 -8.83 2.77
C PHE A 128 10.53 -9.00 3.86
N VAL A 129 10.25 -9.74 4.94
CA VAL A 129 11.19 -9.91 6.07
C VAL A 129 12.55 -10.46 5.64
N GLY A 130 12.60 -11.30 4.60
CA GLY A 130 13.86 -11.82 4.06
C GLY A 130 14.70 -10.78 3.32
N PHE A 131 14.08 -9.71 2.79
CA PHE A 131 14.77 -8.54 2.27
C PHE A 131 15.27 -7.68 3.44
N PHE A 132 14.40 -7.31 4.37
CA PHE A 132 14.76 -6.44 5.51
C PHE A 132 15.88 -7.02 6.39
N LYS A 133 15.85 -8.34 6.68
CA LYS A 133 16.93 -9.02 7.41
C LYS A 133 18.31 -8.89 6.77
N ARG A 134 18.38 -8.67 5.45
CA ARG A 134 19.64 -8.47 4.71
C ARG A 134 20.05 -6.99 4.66
N HIS A 135 19.17 -6.08 5.04
CA HIS A 135 19.38 -4.64 5.03
C HIS A 135 18.94 -4.02 6.37
N PRO A 136 19.73 -4.20 7.46
CA PRO A 136 19.35 -3.77 8.81
C PRO A 136 19.00 -2.28 8.93
N ASP A 137 19.65 -1.42 8.14
CA ASP A 137 19.34 0.02 8.13
C ASP A 137 17.91 0.29 7.60
N LEU A 138 17.47 -0.47 6.59
CA LEU A 138 16.11 -0.38 6.08
C LEU A 138 15.10 -1.03 7.02
N GLU A 139 15.49 -2.12 7.68
CA GLU A 139 14.68 -2.76 8.73
C GLU A 139 14.39 -1.77 9.87
N ASN A 140 15.41 -1.04 10.35
CA ASN A 140 15.24 -0.02 11.38
C ASN A 140 14.28 1.09 10.93
N ARG A 141 14.43 1.59 9.69
CA ARG A 141 13.55 2.64 9.14
C ARG A 141 12.09 2.19 9.06
N ILE A 142 11.81 1.02 8.49
CA ILE A 142 10.43 0.54 8.36
C ILE A 142 9.82 0.20 9.73
N ALA A 143 10.61 -0.35 10.65
CA ALA A 143 10.16 -0.65 12.01
C ALA A 143 9.85 0.63 12.81
N GLN A 144 10.68 1.67 12.68
CA GLN A 144 10.43 2.97 13.28
C GLN A 144 9.12 3.56 12.76
N LYS A 145 8.95 3.61 11.43
CA LYS A 145 7.75 4.13 10.77
C LYS A 145 6.48 3.41 11.24
N ILE A 146 6.50 2.07 11.23
CA ILE A 146 5.39 1.27 11.77
C ILE A 146 5.15 1.65 13.25
N GLY A 147 6.20 1.72 14.05
CA GLY A 147 6.10 2.07 15.47
C GLY A 147 5.43 3.43 15.70
N GLU A 148 5.82 4.46 14.96
CA GLU A 148 5.25 5.81 15.05
C GLU A 148 3.76 5.82 14.70
N GLU A 149 3.37 5.11 13.64
CA GLU A 149 1.97 5.00 13.24
C GLU A 149 1.05 4.38 14.30
N PHE A 150 1.61 3.60 15.25
CA PHE A 150 0.85 2.97 16.33
C PHE A 150 1.06 3.58 17.71
N THR A 151 2.14 4.34 17.93
CA THR A 151 2.56 4.76 19.27
C THR A 151 2.83 6.26 19.41
N THR A 152 2.94 6.98 18.28
CA THR A 152 3.21 8.42 18.25
C THR A 152 1.96 9.17 17.77
N PRO A 153 1.52 10.24 18.46
CA PRO A 153 2.10 10.88 19.65
C PRO A 153 1.68 10.20 20.97
N ALA A 154 0.81 9.20 20.91
CA ALA A 154 0.38 8.37 22.02
C ALA A 154 -0.10 7.00 21.49
N ILE A 155 -0.42 6.08 22.39
CA ILE A 155 -0.93 4.74 22.03
C ILE A 155 -2.13 4.85 21.09
N GLY A 156 -2.07 4.11 19.98
CA GLY A 156 -3.03 4.13 18.87
C GLY A 156 -2.66 5.13 17.77
N GLY A 157 -1.58 5.88 17.94
CA GLY A 157 -0.83 6.57 16.90
C GLY A 157 -1.59 7.66 16.14
N HIS A 158 -1.22 7.86 14.89
CA HIS A 158 -1.72 8.94 14.04
C HIS A 158 -3.24 8.89 13.83
N ALA A 159 -3.80 7.71 13.57
CA ALA A 159 -5.22 7.53 13.30
C ALA A 159 -6.11 7.95 14.49
N ARG A 160 -5.62 7.90 15.74
CA ARG A 160 -6.36 8.35 16.93
C ARG A 160 -6.53 9.86 17.03
N MET A 161 -5.83 10.64 16.21
CA MET A 161 -6.04 12.09 16.13
C MET A 161 -7.29 12.46 15.31
N LEU A 162 -7.76 11.58 14.43
CA LEU A 162 -8.92 11.84 13.57
C LEU A 162 -10.25 11.98 14.34
N PRO A 163 -10.54 11.21 15.41
CA PRO A 163 -11.70 11.46 16.27
C PRO A 163 -11.77 12.86 16.90
N VAL A 164 -10.63 13.47 17.20
CA VAL A 164 -10.58 14.85 17.72
C VAL A 164 -11.03 15.82 16.62
N LEU A 165 -10.45 15.69 15.43
CA LEU A 165 -10.81 16.50 14.27
C LEU A 165 -12.28 16.28 13.85
N GLY A 166 -12.73 15.02 13.82
CA GLY A 166 -14.11 14.64 13.53
C GLY A 166 -15.08 15.35 14.46
N LYS A 167 -14.83 15.33 15.77
CA LYS A 167 -15.64 16.04 16.76
C LYS A 167 -15.70 17.54 16.48
N ALA A 168 -14.56 18.18 16.16
CA ALA A 168 -14.51 19.60 15.82
C ALA A 168 -15.30 19.93 14.54
N LEU A 169 -15.37 19.00 13.58
CA LEU A 169 -16.19 19.11 12.37
C LEU A 169 -17.67 18.73 12.60
N GLY A 170 -18.02 18.24 13.80
CA GLY A 170 -19.37 17.82 14.17
C GLY A 170 -19.73 16.40 13.72
N VAL A 171 -18.74 15.51 13.60
CA VAL A 171 -18.89 14.07 13.34
C VAL A 171 -18.45 13.29 14.58
N THR A 172 -19.25 12.33 15.03
CA THR A 172 -18.89 11.49 16.19
C THR A 172 -17.95 10.37 15.78
N ALA A 173 -17.22 9.80 16.75
CA ALA A 173 -16.38 8.64 16.49
C ALA A 173 -17.19 7.46 15.92
N ASP A 174 -18.36 7.18 16.49
CA ASP A 174 -19.25 6.09 16.02
C ASP A 174 -19.69 6.29 14.57
N GLN A 175 -19.97 7.53 14.15
CA GLN A 175 -20.30 7.82 12.75
C GLN A 175 -19.16 7.51 11.79
N MET A 176 -17.91 7.71 12.21
CA MET A 176 -16.75 7.36 11.39
C MET A 176 -16.47 5.86 11.41
N ILE A 177 -16.64 5.20 12.55
CA ILE A 177 -16.41 3.76 12.72
C ILE A 177 -17.43 2.95 11.91
N GLU A 178 -18.71 3.31 11.99
CA GLU A 178 -19.82 2.61 11.35
C GLU A 178 -20.13 3.16 9.94
N CYS A 179 -19.21 3.94 9.37
CA CYS A 179 -19.41 4.56 8.07
C CYS A 179 -19.48 3.51 6.96
N GLU A 180 -20.60 3.46 6.24
CA GLU A 180 -20.64 2.83 4.92
C GLU A 180 -19.86 3.71 3.93
N LEU A 181 -18.64 3.29 3.61
CA LEU A 181 -17.75 4.06 2.74
C LEU A 181 -18.37 4.28 1.36
N ILE A 182 -18.20 5.50 0.82
CA ILE A 182 -18.52 5.76 -0.58
C ILE A 182 -17.63 4.90 -1.49
N PRO A 183 -18.06 4.52 -2.70
CA PRO A 183 -17.28 3.66 -3.58
C PRO A 183 -15.85 4.18 -3.84
N GLU A 184 -15.69 5.49 -3.97
CA GLU A 184 -14.39 6.13 -4.16
C GLU A 184 -13.48 5.98 -2.94
N ALA A 185 -14.04 6.01 -1.72
CA ALA A 185 -13.31 5.78 -0.48
C ALA A 185 -12.98 4.30 -0.29
N ARG A 186 -13.94 3.38 -0.47
CA ARG A 186 -13.66 1.93 -0.38
C ARG A 186 -12.61 1.50 -1.39
N GLY A 187 -12.70 2.02 -2.63
CA GLY A 187 -11.71 1.77 -3.67
C GLY A 187 -10.31 2.28 -3.29
N LEU A 188 -10.21 3.47 -2.68
CA LEU A 188 -8.95 3.98 -2.13
C LEU A 188 -8.36 3.02 -1.10
N VAL A 189 -9.16 2.63 -0.09
CA VAL A 189 -8.67 1.75 0.96
C VAL A 189 -8.26 0.38 0.43
N ASP A 190 -9.09 -0.24 -0.41
CA ASP A 190 -8.79 -1.56 -0.99
C ASP A 190 -7.53 -1.54 -1.86
N PHE A 191 -7.33 -0.47 -2.63
CA PHE A 191 -6.14 -0.31 -3.46
C PHE A 191 -4.87 -0.27 -2.60
N PHE A 192 -4.83 0.59 -1.59
CA PHE A 192 -3.64 0.80 -0.76
C PHE A 192 -3.39 -0.33 0.25
N VAL A 193 -4.43 -0.93 0.82
CA VAL A 193 -4.25 -2.10 1.69
C VAL A 193 -3.72 -3.26 0.85
N ARG A 194 -4.25 -3.47 -0.36
CA ARG A 194 -3.78 -4.54 -1.23
C ARG A 194 -2.36 -4.32 -1.75
N SER A 195 -1.93 -3.06 -1.96
CA SER A 195 -0.53 -2.77 -2.32
C SER A 195 0.46 -3.14 -1.22
N TRP A 196 0.04 -3.22 0.04
CA TRP A 196 0.90 -3.76 1.12
C TRP A 196 0.99 -5.28 1.17
N ILE A 197 0.02 -6.00 0.61
CA ILE A 197 -0.18 -7.45 0.84
C ILE A 197 0.21 -8.29 -0.39
N ASP A 198 -0.13 -7.82 -1.59
CA ASP A 198 -0.24 -8.71 -2.76
C ASP A 198 0.72 -8.36 -3.92
N ILE A 199 1.48 -7.27 -3.84
CA ILE A 199 2.31 -6.82 -4.98
C ILE A 199 3.81 -7.01 -4.72
N PRO A 200 4.65 -7.17 -5.76
CA PRO A 200 6.10 -7.30 -5.64
C PRO A 200 6.75 -6.12 -4.91
N LEU A 201 7.89 -6.36 -4.25
CA LEU A 201 8.58 -5.39 -3.40
C LEU A 201 8.77 -4.01 -4.07
N ALA A 202 9.31 -3.96 -5.29
CA ALA A 202 9.54 -2.68 -5.97
C ALA A 202 8.23 -1.98 -6.34
N GLU A 203 7.20 -2.72 -6.76
CA GLU A 203 5.88 -2.15 -7.06
C GLU A 203 5.21 -1.61 -5.78
N CYS A 204 5.29 -2.35 -4.67
CA CYS A 204 4.83 -1.95 -3.33
C CYS A 204 5.40 -0.58 -2.95
N TYR A 205 6.73 -0.48 -2.92
CA TYR A 205 7.35 0.76 -2.49
C TYR A 205 7.24 1.89 -3.53
N ALA A 206 7.04 1.59 -4.82
CA ALA A 206 6.71 2.61 -5.82
C ALA A 206 5.28 3.17 -5.68
N VAL A 207 4.29 2.34 -5.31
CA VAL A 207 2.94 2.82 -4.93
C VAL A 207 3.05 3.76 -3.74
N HIS A 208 3.86 3.37 -2.74
CA HIS A 208 3.99 4.07 -1.47
C HIS A 208 5.02 5.23 -1.48
N MET A 209 5.47 5.68 -2.66
CA MET A 209 6.21 6.95 -2.79
C MET A 209 5.29 8.19 -2.86
N GLU A 210 3.99 7.98 -3.04
CA GLU A 210 2.93 8.99 -3.00
C GLU A 210 2.89 9.79 -1.69
N GLU A 211 3.39 9.26 -0.58
CA GLU A 211 3.22 9.80 0.77
C GLU A 211 3.70 11.26 0.90
N GLU A 212 4.72 11.66 0.14
CA GLU A 212 5.14 13.06 0.06
C GLU A 212 3.97 14.01 -0.28
N ILE A 213 3.02 13.58 -1.12
CA ILE A 213 1.85 14.38 -1.47
C ILE A 213 0.87 14.52 -0.29
N PHE A 214 0.86 13.60 0.67
CA PHE A 214 0.11 13.77 1.92
C PHE A 214 0.67 14.90 2.77
N GLY A 215 1.98 15.14 2.74
CA GLY A 215 2.57 16.32 3.36
C GLY A 215 2.02 17.63 2.78
N PHE A 216 1.89 17.72 1.45
CA PHE A 216 1.31 18.90 0.79
C PHE A 216 -0.20 19.05 1.04
N ILE A 217 -0.95 17.94 1.01
CA ILE A 217 -2.37 17.92 1.35
C ILE A 217 -2.59 18.37 2.80
N SER A 218 -1.77 17.87 3.72
CA SER A 218 -1.84 18.19 5.14
C SER A 218 -1.60 19.68 5.39
N ARG A 219 -0.64 20.28 4.67
CA ARG A 219 -0.43 21.72 4.66
C ARG A 219 -1.68 22.49 4.20
N ASP A 220 -2.30 22.07 3.10
CA ASP A 220 -3.51 22.71 2.58
C ASP A 220 -4.65 22.67 3.60
N PHE A 221 -4.87 21.54 4.27
CA PHE A 221 -5.86 21.44 5.36
C PHE A 221 -5.50 22.33 6.54
N ARG A 222 -4.26 22.26 7.04
CA ARG A 222 -3.82 23.05 8.20
C ARG A 222 -4.00 24.56 7.98
N GLN A 223 -3.71 25.04 6.78
CA GLN A 223 -3.86 26.46 6.43
C GLN A 223 -5.32 26.88 6.22
N SER A 224 -6.19 25.93 5.87
CA SER A 224 -7.59 26.22 5.48
C SER A 224 -8.59 26.04 6.61
N LEU A 225 -8.40 25.03 7.47
CA LEU A 225 -9.33 24.66 8.54
C LEU A 225 -9.64 25.78 9.56
N PRO A 226 -8.73 26.73 9.87
CA PRO A 226 -9.08 27.89 10.69
C PRO A 226 -10.25 28.73 10.16
N LYS A 227 -10.45 28.77 8.83
CA LYS A 227 -11.58 29.48 8.18
C LYS A 227 -12.94 28.84 8.51
N TYR A 228 -12.93 27.61 8.98
CA TYR A 228 -14.10 26.84 9.39
C TYR A 228 -14.27 26.80 10.92
N GLY A 229 -13.48 27.59 11.66
CA GLY A 229 -13.52 27.65 13.12
C GLY A 229 -12.81 26.50 13.82
N ILE A 230 -11.97 25.73 13.11
CA ILE A 230 -11.20 24.62 13.68
C ILE A 230 -9.91 25.16 14.29
N THR A 231 -9.58 24.71 15.50
CA THR A 231 -8.41 25.19 16.24
C THR A 231 -7.13 24.44 15.84
N ASN A 232 -5.98 25.01 16.17
CA ASN A 232 -4.68 24.35 15.98
C ASN A 232 -4.57 22.99 16.69
N GLU A 233 -5.23 22.84 17.85
CA GLU A 233 -5.19 21.60 18.61
C GLU A 233 -6.05 20.52 17.94
N ASP A 234 -7.23 20.90 17.42
CA ASP A 234 -8.13 19.96 16.75
C ASP A 234 -7.55 19.44 15.41
N MET A 235 -6.62 20.17 14.79
CA MET A 235 -5.97 19.79 13.54
C MET A 235 -4.56 19.19 13.70
N LYS A 236 -4.24 18.67 14.89
CA LYS A 236 -2.94 18.03 15.19
C LYS A 236 -2.56 16.93 14.20
N TYR A 237 -3.54 16.19 13.69
CA TYR A 237 -3.35 15.18 12.63
C TYR A 237 -2.54 15.72 11.45
N PHE A 238 -2.93 16.88 10.92
CA PHE A 238 -2.28 17.48 9.75
C PHE A 238 -0.92 18.11 10.06
N ARG A 239 -0.71 18.59 11.30
CA ARG A 239 0.61 19.08 11.68
C ARG A 239 1.63 17.93 11.66
N VAL A 240 1.25 16.80 12.23
CA VAL A 240 2.15 15.64 12.32
C VAL A 240 2.44 15.07 10.93
N HIS A 241 1.45 14.97 10.04
CA HIS A 241 1.71 14.50 8.66
C HIS A 241 2.44 15.53 7.80
N GLU A 242 2.20 16.85 7.95
CA GLU A 242 3.02 17.85 7.25
C GLU A 242 4.48 17.78 7.68
N GLU A 243 4.76 17.60 8.97
CA GLU A 243 6.12 17.49 9.51
C GLU A 243 6.77 16.16 9.11
N ALA A 244 6.09 15.02 9.33
CA ALA A 244 6.60 13.69 9.05
C ALA A 244 6.78 13.43 7.55
N ASP A 245 5.76 13.71 6.72
CA ASP A 245 5.77 13.29 5.32
C ASP A 245 6.68 14.17 4.45
N LEU A 246 7.03 15.37 4.92
CA LEU A 246 7.98 16.28 4.27
C LEU A 246 9.38 16.20 4.86
N ASP A 247 9.58 15.42 5.92
CA ASP A 247 10.89 15.15 6.48
C ASP A 247 11.64 14.10 5.63
N GLU A 248 12.94 14.31 5.41
CA GLU A 248 13.74 13.41 4.56
C GLU A 248 13.91 12.01 5.16
N ASP A 249 13.86 11.86 6.48
CA ASP A 249 14.02 10.56 7.14
C ASP A 249 12.74 9.72 7.07
N HIS A 250 11.57 10.33 7.22
CA HIS A 250 10.27 9.65 7.11
C HIS A 250 9.77 9.55 5.67
N GLY A 251 9.66 10.67 4.95
CA GLY A 251 9.23 10.70 3.55
C GLY A 251 10.22 10.01 2.60
N GLY A 252 11.52 10.00 2.95
CA GLY A 252 12.55 9.31 2.16
C GLY A 252 12.64 7.79 2.38
N THR A 253 11.95 7.24 3.38
CA THR A 253 12.06 5.80 3.71
C THR A 253 11.58 4.90 2.56
N ASN A 254 10.45 5.21 1.93
CA ASN A 254 9.92 4.40 0.83
C ASN A 254 10.82 4.48 -0.41
N GLN A 255 11.38 5.65 -0.69
CA GLN A 255 12.38 5.82 -1.75
C GLN A 255 13.64 5.01 -1.47
N ALA A 256 14.20 5.08 -0.26
CA ALA A 256 15.41 4.33 0.10
C ALA A 256 15.22 2.82 -0.04
N ILE A 257 14.05 2.31 0.39
CA ILE A 257 13.70 0.90 0.24
C ILE A 257 13.61 0.52 -1.25
N LEU A 258 12.93 1.33 -2.06
CA LEU A 258 12.83 1.11 -3.50
C LEU A 258 14.20 1.09 -4.17
N GLU A 259 15.06 2.05 -3.87
CA GLU A 259 16.40 2.13 -4.46
C GLU A 259 17.24 0.89 -4.18
N VAL A 260 17.20 0.35 -2.96
CA VAL A 260 17.90 -0.90 -2.61
C VAL A 260 17.23 -2.12 -3.23
N ALA A 261 15.89 -2.15 -3.29
CA ALA A 261 15.16 -3.22 -3.97
C ALA A 261 15.55 -3.32 -5.47
N LEU A 262 15.69 -2.18 -6.16
CA LEU A 262 16.14 -2.12 -7.55
C LEU A 262 17.59 -2.60 -7.72
N GLN A 263 18.47 -2.26 -6.77
CA GLN A 263 19.86 -2.74 -6.77
C GLN A 263 19.95 -4.25 -6.55
N GLU A 264 19.03 -4.82 -5.78
CA GLU A 264 18.96 -6.27 -5.53
C GLU A 264 18.21 -7.05 -6.63
N GLY A 265 17.67 -6.35 -7.64
CA GLY A 265 17.04 -6.96 -8.80
C GLY A 265 15.55 -7.29 -8.59
N TYR A 266 14.89 -6.63 -7.66
CA TYR A 266 13.42 -6.71 -7.47
C TYR A 266 12.63 -5.80 -8.44
N GLY A 267 13.30 -5.12 -9.37
CA GLY A 267 12.70 -4.15 -10.29
C GLY A 267 11.92 -4.74 -11.47
N ASN A 268 11.62 -6.03 -11.47
CA ASN A 268 10.83 -6.66 -12.54
C ASN A 268 9.38 -6.17 -12.47
N GLU A 269 8.90 -5.55 -13.55
CA GLU A 269 7.55 -4.98 -13.66
C GLU A 269 6.57 -6.03 -14.20
N ARG A 270 5.41 -6.18 -13.55
CA ARG A 270 4.31 -6.97 -14.12
C ARG A 270 3.75 -6.28 -15.37
N ALA A 271 3.20 -7.07 -16.30
CA ALA A 271 2.56 -6.53 -17.50
C ALA A 271 1.44 -5.53 -17.13
N GLY A 272 1.52 -4.30 -17.66
CA GLY A 272 0.57 -3.23 -17.35
C GLY A 272 0.78 -2.55 -15.99
N TRP A 273 1.85 -2.88 -15.26
CA TRP A 273 2.20 -2.33 -13.95
C TRP A 273 3.65 -1.81 -13.90
N PRO A 274 4.07 -0.91 -14.82
CA PRO A 274 5.39 -0.29 -14.69
C PRO A 274 5.48 0.54 -13.40
N LEU A 275 6.68 0.71 -12.84
CA LEU A 275 6.85 1.37 -11.54
C LEU A 275 6.37 2.84 -11.56
N GLU A 276 6.53 3.55 -12.68
CA GLU A 276 5.99 4.90 -12.84
C GLU A 276 4.45 4.92 -12.81
N TYR A 277 3.80 3.88 -13.36
CA TYR A 277 2.37 3.75 -13.26
C TYR A 277 1.93 3.48 -11.82
N CYS A 278 2.69 2.68 -11.05
CA CYS A 278 2.43 2.41 -9.64
C CYS A 278 2.34 3.71 -8.82
N GLY A 279 3.32 4.61 -8.98
CA GLY A 279 3.28 5.93 -8.32
C GLY A 279 2.15 6.82 -8.86
N LYS A 280 1.93 6.84 -10.17
CA LYS A 280 0.85 7.63 -10.78
C LYS A 280 -0.54 7.23 -10.26
N ILE A 281 -0.87 5.94 -10.32
CA ILE A 281 -2.20 5.45 -9.98
C ILE A 281 -2.51 5.68 -8.49
N ALA A 282 -1.50 5.59 -7.61
CA ALA A 282 -1.64 5.91 -6.19
C ALA A 282 -2.18 7.33 -5.98
N VAL A 283 -1.58 8.32 -6.65
CA VAL A 283 -2.04 9.72 -6.61
C VAL A 283 -3.44 9.88 -7.21
N GLN A 284 -3.74 9.17 -8.30
CA GLN A 284 -5.06 9.22 -8.93
C GLN A 284 -6.16 8.62 -8.06
N MET A 285 -5.87 7.56 -7.30
CA MET A 285 -6.79 6.99 -6.33
C MET A 285 -7.13 7.99 -5.22
N ILE A 286 -6.12 8.72 -4.72
CA ILE A 286 -6.30 9.81 -3.76
C ILE A 286 -7.18 10.92 -4.37
N GLY A 287 -6.87 11.36 -5.59
CA GLY A 287 -7.68 12.36 -6.31
C GLY A 287 -9.14 11.92 -6.48
N ASN A 288 -9.37 10.67 -6.89
CA ASN A 288 -10.70 10.12 -7.06
C ASN A 288 -11.51 10.12 -5.76
N PHE A 289 -10.87 9.87 -4.62
CA PHE A 289 -11.51 9.99 -3.32
C PHE A 289 -12.00 11.43 -3.05
N TYR A 290 -11.14 12.44 -3.22
CA TYR A 290 -11.53 13.83 -3.00
C TYR A 290 -12.63 14.29 -3.95
N ASP A 291 -12.57 13.89 -5.23
CA ASP A 291 -13.64 14.15 -6.19
C ASP A 291 -14.95 13.47 -5.80
N GLY A 292 -14.88 12.23 -5.30
CA GLY A 292 -16.02 11.48 -4.77
C GLY A 292 -16.70 12.22 -3.62
N VAL A 293 -15.92 12.70 -2.64
CA VAL A 293 -16.44 13.51 -1.54
C VAL A 293 -17.09 14.79 -2.07
N TYR A 294 -16.42 15.50 -2.98
CA TYR A 294 -16.92 16.76 -3.52
C TYR A 294 -18.27 16.62 -4.23
N ARG A 295 -18.45 15.54 -5.02
CA ARG A 295 -19.69 15.24 -5.74
C ARG A 295 -20.82 14.80 -4.81
N ARG A 296 -20.53 13.97 -3.81
CA ARG A 296 -21.56 13.28 -3.01
C ARG A 296 -22.07 14.09 -1.82
N TYR A 297 -21.25 14.99 -1.27
CA TYR A 297 -21.56 15.71 -0.03
C TYR A 297 -21.90 17.20 -0.21
N ALA A 298 -22.59 17.56 -1.30
CA ALA A 298 -23.06 18.93 -1.54
C ALA A 298 -24.03 19.45 -0.45
#